data_AF-A0A6G1YU34-F1
#
_entry.id   AF-A0A6G1YU34-F1
#
_cell.length_a   1.000
_cell.length_b   1.000
_cell.length_c   1.000
_cell.angle_alpha   90.00
_cell.angle_beta   90.00
_cell.angle_gamma   90.00
#
_symmetry.space_group_name_H-M   'P 1'
#
loop_
_entity.id
_entity.type
_entity.pdbx_description
1 polymer ?
#
loop_
_entity_poly.entity_id
_entity_poly.type
_entity_poly.pdbx_seq_one_letter_code
_entity_poly.pdbx_strand_id
1 'polypeptide(L)'
;MKEIKTEIEINASAEKVWQVLTDFAHFPDWNPFIREIIGTVMEGSKLEIHISTSSGKNRTYRPTLTKIEPNHELRWYGKGLLPGLLNGERIFTIEQLEQN
;
A
#
# COMPACT_ATOMS: atom_id res chain seq x y z
N MET A 1 11.10 17.77 -1.58
CA MET A 1 10.64 16.37 -1.66
C MET A 1 9.77 16.26 -2.91
N LYS A 2 9.89 15.19 -3.70
CA LYS A 2 8.98 15.00 -4.85
C LYS A 2 7.84 14.09 -4.40
N GLU A 3 6.61 14.52 -4.65
CA GLU A 3 5.39 13.80 -4.28
C GLU A 3 4.55 13.54 -5.53
N ILE A 4 3.83 12.43 -5.53
CA ILE A 4 2.76 12.14 -6.48
C ILE A 4 1.53 11.84 -5.63
N LYS A 5 0.46 12.63 -5.78
CA LYS A 5 -0.83 12.45 -5.12
C LYS A 5 -1.91 12.16 -6.17
N THR A 6 -2.75 11.20 -5.89
CA THR A 6 -3.94 10.84 -6.68
C THR A 6 -5.06 10.44 -5.74
N GLU A 7 -6.31 10.67 -6.13
CA GLU A 7 -7.50 10.33 -5.36
C GLU A 7 -8.60 9.79 -6.27
N ILE A 8 -9.47 8.97 -5.70
CA ILE A 8 -10.66 8.42 -6.36
C ILE A 8 -11.80 8.34 -5.34
N GLU A 9 -13.03 8.49 -5.80
CA GLU A 9 -14.22 8.21 -4.98
C GLU A 9 -14.61 6.74 -5.14
N ILE A 10 -14.91 6.07 -4.03
CA ILE A 10 -15.35 4.67 -4.01
C ILE A 10 -16.72 4.63 -3.34
N ASN A 11 -17.72 4.09 -4.03
CA ASN A 11 -19.06 3.91 -3.49
C ASN A 11 -19.13 2.72 -2.50
N ALA A 12 -18.44 2.86 -1.36
CA ALA A 12 -18.38 1.89 -0.28
C ALA A 12 -18.08 2.61 1.05
N SER A 13 -18.31 1.94 2.19
CA SER A 13 -17.90 2.46 3.49
C SER A 13 -16.37 2.46 3.64
N ALA A 14 -15.84 3.38 4.45
CA ALA A 14 -14.42 3.42 4.79
C ALA A 14 -13.91 2.08 5.36
N GLU A 15 -14.74 1.41 6.17
CA GLU A 15 -14.45 0.07 6.70
C GLU A 15 -14.29 -0.97 5.60
N LYS A 16 -15.17 -0.97 4.59
CA LYS A 16 -15.08 -1.94 3.50
C LYS A 16 -13.83 -1.72 2.65
N VAL A 17 -13.50 -0.46 2.37
CA VAL A 17 -12.26 -0.10 1.66
C VAL A 17 -11.05 -0.52 2.48
N TRP A 18 -11.05 -0.27 3.79
CA TRP A 18 -9.97 -0.66 4.69
C TRP A 18 -9.75 -2.17 4.73
N GLN A 19 -10.83 -2.96 4.83
CA GLN A 19 -10.76 -4.42 4.80
C GLN A 19 -10.07 -4.91 3.52
N VAL A 20 -10.45 -4.38 2.36
CA VAL A 20 -9.82 -4.76 1.06
C VAL A 20 -8.37 -4.29 0.97
N LEU A 21 -8.07 -3.08 1.46
CA LEU A 21 -6.72 -2.50 1.44
C LEU A 21 -5.75 -3.26 2.35
N THR A 22 -6.24 -3.85 3.45
CA THR A 22 -5.43 -4.56 4.44
C THR A 22 -5.49 -6.09 4.30
N ASP A 23 -6.34 -6.62 3.42
CA ASP A 23 -6.35 -8.03 3.06
C ASP A 23 -5.19 -8.36 2.10
N PHE A 24 -4.01 -8.54 2.68
CA PHE A 24 -2.79 -8.85 1.94
C PHE A 24 -2.86 -10.17 1.18
N ALA A 25 -3.67 -11.14 1.64
CA ALA A 25 -3.81 -12.43 0.98
C ALA A 25 -4.59 -12.30 -0.35
N HIS A 26 -5.61 -11.44 -0.38
CA HIS A 26 -6.45 -11.21 -1.57
C HIS A 26 -6.12 -9.89 -2.31
N PHE A 27 -5.05 -9.20 -1.92
CA PHE A 27 -4.58 -7.99 -2.59
C PHE A 27 -4.37 -8.16 -4.11
N PRO A 28 -3.85 -9.30 -4.61
CA PRO A 28 -3.67 -9.52 -6.05
C PRO A 28 -4.97 -9.60 -6.85
N ASP A 29 -6.11 -9.85 -6.20
CA ASP A 29 -7.41 -9.99 -6.88
C ASP A 29 -7.85 -8.68 -7.57
N TRP A 30 -7.42 -7.54 -7.02
CA TRP A 30 -7.75 -6.22 -7.58
C TRP A 30 -6.52 -5.44 -8.06
N ASN A 31 -5.31 -5.75 -7.57
CA ASN A 31 -4.09 -5.05 -7.96
C ASN A 31 -3.21 -5.90 -8.90
N PRO A 32 -3.24 -5.70 -10.23
CA PRO A 32 -2.49 -6.54 -11.16
C PRO A 32 -0.96 -6.36 -11.09
N PHE A 33 -0.48 -5.29 -10.44
CA PHE A 33 0.95 -5.00 -10.30
C PHE A 33 1.58 -5.72 -9.10
N ILE A 34 0.83 -5.83 -8.00
CA ILE A 34 1.25 -6.52 -6.77
C ILE A 34 0.72 -7.95 -6.81
N ARG A 35 1.64 -8.92 -6.93
CA ARG A 35 1.31 -10.35 -7.06
C ARG A 35 1.19 -11.06 -5.73
N GLU A 36 1.86 -10.57 -4.70
CA GLU A 36 1.82 -11.13 -3.36
C GLU A 36 2.29 -10.08 -2.35
N ILE A 37 1.67 -10.09 -1.16
CA ILE A 37 2.15 -9.36 0.00
C ILE A 37 2.25 -10.34 1.16
N ILE A 38 3.46 -10.54 1.68
CA ILE A 38 3.72 -11.37 2.85
C ILE A 38 4.06 -10.44 4.02
N GLY A 39 3.36 -10.62 5.13
CA GLY A 39 3.58 -9.86 6.36
C GLY A 39 2.31 -9.69 7.17
N THR A 40 2.42 -8.98 8.29
CA THR A 40 1.30 -8.69 9.19
C THR A 40 1.00 -7.21 9.17
N VAL A 41 -0.28 -6.85 9.14
CA VAL A 41 -0.77 -5.47 9.27
C VAL A 41 -0.56 -5.01 10.72
N MET A 42 0.69 -4.70 11.05
CA MET A 42 1.13 -4.24 12.37
C MET A 42 2.21 -3.17 12.19
N GLU A 43 2.10 -2.08 12.94
CA GLU A 43 3.09 -1.00 12.86
C GLU A 43 4.49 -1.52 13.25
N GLY A 44 5.50 -1.09 12.50
CA GLY A 44 6.89 -1.56 12.61
C GLY A 44 7.17 -2.89 11.92
N SER A 45 6.15 -3.62 11.44
CA SER A 45 6.36 -4.89 10.76
C SER A 45 7.02 -4.68 9.38
N LYS A 46 7.79 -5.68 8.94
CA LYS A 46 8.37 -5.70 7.59
C LYS A 46 7.45 -6.48 6.66
N LEU A 47 7.20 -5.92 5.49
CA LEU A 47 6.49 -6.59 4.41
C LEU A 47 7.49 -7.15 3.39
N GLU A 48 7.06 -8.17 2.67
CA GLU A 48 7.66 -8.64 1.45
C GLU A 48 6.63 -8.57 0.34
N ILE A 49 6.81 -7.63 -0.59
CA ILE A 49 5.87 -7.35 -1.68
C ILE A 49 6.49 -7.81 -2.99
N HIS A 50 5.84 -8.74 -3.67
CA HIS A 50 6.25 -9.22 -4.99
C HIS A 50 5.51 -8.43 -6.06
N ILE A 51 6.25 -7.76 -6.93
CA ILE A 51 5.70 -6.94 -8.00
C ILE A 51 6.11 -7.46 -9.38
N SER A 52 5.18 -7.36 -10.33
CA SER A 52 5.40 -7.66 -11.74
C SER A 52 5.16 -6.40 -12.56
N THR A 53 6.20 -5.87 -13.21
CA THR A 53 6.05 -4.71 -14.09
C THR A 53 5.41 -5.09 -15.43
N SER A 54 4.85 -4.11 -16.14
CA SER A 54 4.31 -4.28 -17.50
C SER A 54 5.36 -4.78 -18.51
N SER A 55 6.64 -4.56 -18.23
CA SER A 55 7.78 -5.11 -18.99
C SER A 55 8.14 -6.56 -18.65
N GLY A 56 7.39 -7.24 -17.77
CA GLY A 56 7.61 -8.62 -17.37
C GLY A 56 8.73 -8.83 -16.35
N LYS A 57 9.27 -7.76 -15.74
CA LYS A 57 10.31 -7.87 -14.71
C LYS A 57 9.66 -8.07 -13.34
N ASN A 58 10.07 -9.13 -12.67
CA ASN A 58 9.67 -9.40 -11.28
C ASN A 58 10.67 -8.77 -10.32
N ARG A 59 10.16 -8.17 -9.24
CA ARG A 59 10.98 -7.58 -8.17
C ARG A 59 10.32 -7.83 -6.82
N THR A 60 11.16 -7.96 -5.79
CA THR A 60 10.72 -8.00 -4.40
C THR A 60 11.06 -6.68 -3.72
N TYR A 61 10.06 -6.09 -3.07
CA TYR A 61 10.16 -4.85 -2.32
C TYR A 61 9.90 -5.13 -0.84
N ARG A 62 10.74 -4.60 0.05
CA ARG A 62 10.72 -4.93 1.48
C ARG A 62 10.53 -3.70 2.37
N PRO A 63 9.34 -3.07 2.36
CA PRO A 63 9.09 -1.89 3.17
C PRO A 63 8.79 -2.26 4.63
N THR A 64 8.83 -1.24 5.50
CA THR A 64 8.35 -1.32 6.88
C THR A 64 7.02 -0.56 6.99
N LEU A 65 6.00 -1.16 7.60
CA LEU A 65 4.77 -0.46 7.96
C LEU A 65 5.09 0.60 9.03
N THR A 66 4.82 1.86 8.74
CA THR A 66 5.15 2.99 9.60
C THR A 66 3.93 3.65 10.25
N LYS A 67 2.72 3.37 9.75
CA LYS A 67 1.48 3.84 10.37
C LYS A 67 0.31 2.94 9.97
N ILE A 68 -0.54 2.61 10.94
CA ILE A 68 -1.77 1.84 10.74
C ILE A 68 -2.86 2.44 11.61
N GLU A 69 -3.74 3.22 10.99
CA GLU A 69 -4.94 3.78 11.60
C GLU A 69 -6.17 3.14 10.93
N PRO A 70 -6.87 2.22 11.60
CA PRO A 70 -8.03 1.54 11.03
C PRO A 70 -9.02 2.50 10.38
N ASN A 71 -9.46 2.17 9.17
CA ASN A 71 -10.40 2.94 8.37
C ASN A 71 -9.94 4.34 7.94
N HIS A 72 -8.68 4.71 8.16
CA HIS A 72 -8.18 6.07 7.93
C HIS A 72 -6.84 6.12 7.20
N GLU A 73 -5.80 5.42 7.68
CA GLU A 73 -4.47 5.52 7.07
C GLU A 73 -3.66 4.23 7.15
N LEU A 74 -3.11 3.81 6.01
CA LEU A 74 -2.06 2.81 5.92
C LEU A 74 -0.81 3.44 5.32
N ARG A 75 0.32 3.35 6.03
CA ARG A 75 1.60 3.88 5.56
C ARG A 75 2.69 2.85 5.64
N TRP A 76 3.49 2.75 4.59
CA TRP A 76 4.76 2.03 4.64
C TRP A 76 5.91 2.82 4.01
N TYR A 77 7.11 2.59 4.53
CA TYR A 77 8.35 3.18 4.05
C TYR A 77 9.25 2.11 3.46
N GLY A 78 9.64 2.29 2.20
CA GLY A 78 10.67 1.45 1.61
C GLY A 78 12.01 2.15 1.52
N LYS A 79 13.04 1.39 1.87
CA LYS A 79 14.42 1.73 1.57
C LYS A 79 14.78 1.17 0.20
N GLY A 80 15.38 1.98 -0.65
CA GLY A 80 15.94 1.48 -1.89
C GLY A 80 17.14 0.56 -1.65
N LEU A 81 17.52 -0.21 -2.67
CA LEU A 81 18.67 -1.13 -2.61
C LEU A 81 20.02 -0.39 -2.59
N LEU A 82 20.07 0.88 -2.99
CA LEU A 82 21.26 1.72 -2.96
C LEU A 82 21.08 2.86 -1.95
N PRO A 83 22.07 3.15 -1.10
CA PRO A 83 22.04 4.32 -0.22
C PRO A 83 21.80 5.60 -1.04
N GLY A 84 20.68 6.29 -0.78
CA GLY A 84 20.33 7.56 -1.42
C GLY A 84 19.47 7.48 -2.70
N LEU A 85 19.11 6.29 -3.19
CA LEU A 85 18.18 6.12 -4.32
C LEU A 85 16.89 5.40 -3.88
N LEU A 86 15.74 5.90 -4.30
CA LEU A 86 14.41 5.27 -4.20
C LEU A 86 13.89 5.01 -2.77
N ASN A 87 14.36 5.78 -1.78
CA ASN A 87 13.67 5.85 -0.49
C ASN A 87 12.34 6.58 -0.69
N GLY A 88 11.25 5.99 -0.21
CA GLY A 88 9.93 6.60 -0.39
C GLY A 88 8.88 5.99 0.51
N GLU A 89 7.95 6.84 0.91
CA GLU A 89 6.71 6.42 1.56
C GLU A 89 5.68 6.06 0.50
N ARG A 90 4.78 5.16 0.88
CA ARG A 90 3.46 5.04 0.27
C ARG A 90 2.46 5.27 1.38
N ILE A 91 1.53 6.18 1.11
CA ILE A 91 0.51 6.61 2.04
C ILE A 91 -0.82 6.34 1.34
N PHE A 92 -1.69 5.59 2.00
CA PHE A 92 -3.08 5.39 1.59
C PHE A 92 -3.96 6.02 2.66
N THR A 93 -4.73 7.04 2.29
CA THR A 93 -5.70 7.71 3.16
C THR A 93 -7.11 7.38 2.71
N ILE A 94 -8.00 7.16 3.67
CA ILE A 94 -9.43 6.95 3.45
C ILE A 94 -10.16 8.08 4.16
N GLU A 95 -10.91 8.86 3.40
CA GLU A 95 -11.75 9.95 3.91
C GLU A 95 -13.21 9.60 3.62
N GLN A 96 -14.06 9.68 4.65
CA GLN A 96 -15.48 9.47 4.47
C GLN A 96 -16.09 10.72 3.83
N LEU A 97 -16.71 10.53 2.67
CA LEU A 97 -17.46 11.59 2.00
C LEU A 97 -18.86 11.70 2.61
N GLU A 98 -19.29 12.92 2.92
CA GLU A 98 -20.67 13.18 3.29
C GLU A 98 -21.55 13.01 2.04
N GLN A 99 -22.63 12.23 2.16
CA GLN A 99 -23.65 12.16 1.11
C GLN A 99 -24.45 13.47 1.17
N ASN A 100 -24.33 14.28 0.12
CA ASN A 100 -25.17 15.48 -0.09
C ASN A 100 -26.65 15.15 -0.17
#